data_AF-A0AAN8NKI2-F1
#
_entry.id   AF-A0AAN8NKI2-F1
#
_cell.length_a   1.000
_cell.length_b   1.000
_cell.length_c   1.000
_cell.angle_alpha   90.00
_cell.angle_beta   90.00
_cell.angle_gamma   90.00
#
_symmetry.space_group_name_H-M   'P 1'
#
loop_
_entity.id
_entity.type
_entity.pdbx_description
1 polymer ?
#
loop_
_entity_poly.entity_id
_entity_poly.type
_entity_poly.pdbx_seq_one_letter_code
_entity_poly.pdbx_strand_id
1 'polypeptide(L)'
;MDFTWQDLVNYLLAPSGAIPQDIPGIYLLSEEDNCLIEKLWCGSGISEQVFIAEDVRTDTPAVYLLNDDTRLVFYVDTQDVLRRCRYDTDEEEWQVEGEEEGDIIIPQTSKLSGCFTDEGQTVFFQNGLGQLQGIRIQDSGCELLDATPAEPLEGTRHFAIRSADKDLYLFYIGRDKYIHYLIEGSKPGEWHDDVLNSPALDQVVVNFMVIPDKDMNFETHLLTSDRLIGIDKQGVLMDFGKVEGGKFTASTGKECIIESIKLVKDGVKLIAGKVSEAKKK
;
A
#
# COMPACT_ATOMS: atom_id res chain seq x y z
N MET A 1 -11.10 6.68 -17.33
CA MET A 1 -9.94 5.86 -17.70
C MET A 1 -10.29 4.40 -17.50
N ASP A 2 -10.13 3.63 -18.57
CA ASP A 2 -10.08 2.17 -18.52
C ASP A 2 -8.70 1.79 -18.00
N PHE A 3 -8.65 1.28 -16.78
CA PHE A 3 -7.39 0.86 -16.15
C PHE A 3 -6.97 -0.48 -16.78
N THR A 4 -5.67 -0.69 -16.94
CA THR A 4 -5.08 -1.78 -17.72
C THR A 4 -4.07 -2.57 -16.88
N TRP A 5 -3.58 -3.69 -17.41
CA TRP A 5 -2.49 -4.43 -16.77
C TRP A 5 -1.20 -3.62 -16.68
N GLN A 6 -0.94 -2.75 -17.66
CA GLN A 6 0.21 -1.85 -17.61
C GLN A 6 0.08 -0.85 -16.45
N ASP A 7 -1.13 -0.35 -16.19
CA ASP A 7 -1.39 0.56 -15.07
C ASP A 7 -1.16 -0.13 -13.72
N LEU A 8 -1.57 -1.40 -13.58
CA LEU A 8 -1.28 -2.19 -12.39
C LEU A 8 0.22 -2.44 -12.20
N VAL A 9 0.95 -2.73 -13.27
CA VAL A 9 2.40 -2.89 -13.22
C VAL A 9 3.07 -1.60 -12.75
N ASN A 10 2.65 -0.45 -13.28
CA ASN A 10 3.17 0.86 -12.84
C ASN A 10 2.87 1.10 -11.35
N TYR A 11 1.67 0.74 -10.89
CA TYR A 11 1.31 0.84 -9.48
C TYR A 11 2.17 -0.05 -8.58
N LEU A 12 2.38 -1.31 -8.97
CA LEU A 12 3.15 -2.28 -8.18
C LEU A 12 4.66 -2.00 -8.19
N LEU A 13 5.17 -1.34 -9.23
CA LEU A 13 6.57 -0.89 -9.29
C LEU A 13 6.84 0.37 -8.47
N ALA A 14 5.84 1.24 -8.28
CA ALA A 14 5.99 2.44 -7.48
C ALA A 14 6.24 2.08 -5.99
N PRO A 15 6.95 2.92 -5.22
CA PRO A 15 7.05 2.79 -3.77
C PRO A 15 5.67 2.67 -3.10
N SER A 16 4.73 3.50 -3.57
CA SER A 16 3.30 3.49 -3.25
C SER A 16 2.52 4.27 -4.30
N GLY A 17 1.20 4.12 -4.32
CA GLY A 17 0.31 4.99 -5.09
C GLY A 17 -1.09 5.03 -4.52
N ALA A 18 -1.90 5.97 -5.01
CA ALA A 18 -3.30 6.14 -4.65
C ALA A 18 -4.16 6.33 -5.90
N ILE A 19 -5.37 5.78 -5.88
CA ILE A 19 -6.33 5.90 -7.00
C ILE A 19 -7.39 6.92 -6.60
N PRO A 20 -7.33 8.17 -7.11
CA PRO A 20 -8.34 9.18 -6.84
C PRO A 20 -9.72 8.79 -7.39
N GLN A 21 -10.77 9.25 -6.72
CA GLN A 21 -12.16 8.98 -7.11
C GLN A 21 -12.73 10.03 -8.07
N ASP A 22 -12.22 11.24 -8.00
CA ASP A 22 -12.70 12.47 -8.64
C ASP A 22 -12.03 12.75 -9.98
N ILE A 23 -10.76 12.37 -10.13
CA ILE A 23 -10.00 12.54 -11.36
C ILE A 23 -9.63 11.20 -12.04
N PRO A 24 -9.54 11.17 -13.38
CA PRO A 24 -9.07 9.99 -14.09
C PRO A 24 -7.55 9.87 -13.98
N GLY A 25 -7.07 8.88 -13.22
CA GLY A 25 -5.65 8.56 -13.17
C GLY A 25 -5.27 7.79 -11.93
N ILE A 26 -3.96 7.70 -11.70
CA ILE A 26 -3.36 7.09 -10.52
C ILE A 26 -2.24 8.03 -10.07
N TYR A 27 -2.24 8.41 -8.81
CA TYR A 27 -1.06 9.03 -8.21
C TYR A 27 -0.03 7.95 -7.92
N LEU A 28 1.17 8.09 -8.47
CA LEU A 28 2.30 7.21 -8.24
C LEU A 28 3.40 8.01 -7.56
N LEU A 29 3.94 7.50 -6.46
CA LEU A 29 5.14 8.06 -5.86
C LEU A 29 6.37 7.61 -6.67
N SER A 30 7.39 8.45 -6.69
CA SER A 30 8.67 8.18 -7.33
C SER A 30 9.77 8.81 -6.49
N GLU A 31 10.86 8.08 -6.28
CA GLU A 31 12.10 8.64 -5.74
C GLU A 31 13.05 8.92 -6.91
N GLU A 32 13.52 10.17 -7.00
CA GLU A 32 14.47 10.61 -8.03
C GLU A 32 15.48 11.56 -7.38
N ASP A 33 16.77 11.21 -7.41
CA ASP A 33 17.86 12.01 -6.83
C ASP A 33 17.58 12.45 -5.38
N ASN A 34 17.12 11.51 -4.54
CA ASN A 34 16.74 11.76 -3.14
C ASN A 34 15.57 12.76 -2.97
N CYS A 35 14.80 13.01 -4.03
CA CYS A 35 13.54 13.75 -3.98
C CYS A 35 12.37 12.77 -4.11
N LEU A 36 11.33 12.96 -3.29
CA LEU A 36 10.06 12.26 -3.45
C LEU A 36 9.13 13.11 -4.30
N ILE A 37 8.59 12.50 -5.36
CA ILE A 37 7.75 13.15 -6.36
C ILE A 37 6.46 12.36 -6.50
N GLU A 38 5.33 13.06 -6.48
CA GLU A 38 4.05 12.53 -6.91
C GLU A 38 3.89 12.70 -8.41
N LYS A 39 3.47 11.64 -9.12
CA LYS A 39 3.23 11.66 -10.55
C LYS A 39 1.80 11.20 -10.83
N LEU A 40 1.02 12.02 -11.54
CA LEU A 40 -0.31 11.62 -12.01
C LEU A 40 -0.16 10.85 -13.33
N TRP A 41 -0.38 9.54 -13.28
CA TRP A 41 -0.39 8.67 -14.45
C TRP A 41 -1.79 8.57 -15.04
N CYS A 42 -1.92 8.91 -16.33
CA CYS A 42 -3.19 8.95 -17.05
C CYS A 42 -3.33 7.86 -18.14
N GLY A 43 -2.53 6.79 -18.06
CA GLY A 43 -2.66 5.58 -18.89
C GLY A 43 -1.80 5.61 -20.16
N SER A 44 -1.63 6.80 -20.73
CA SER A 44 -0.72 7.03 -21.86
C SER A 44 0.60 7.69 -21.45
N GLY A 45 0.68 8.24 -20.24
CA GLY A 45 1.83 8.99 -19.77
C GLY A 45 1.59 9.64 -18.41
N ILE A 46 2.59 10.41 -17.97
CA ILE A 46 2.50 11.28 -16.79
C ILE A 46 1.93 12.62 -17.25
N SER A 47 0.80 13.05 -16.68
CA SER A 47 0.17 14.34 -16.99
C SER A 47 0.64 15.46 -16.07
N GLU A 48 1.02 15.13 -14.84
CA GLU A 48 1.40 16.08 -13.80
C GLU A 48 2.46 15.48 -12.88
N GLN A 49 3.33 16.33 -12.34
CA GLN A 49 4.32 15.96 -11.35
C GLN A 49 4.40 17.05 -10.28
N VAL A 50 4.37 16.63 -9.02
CA VAL A 50 4.41 17.53 -7.87
C VAL A 50 5.52 17.07 -6.93
N PHE A 51 6.38 17.99 -6.52
CA PHE A 51 7.42 17.72 -5.53
C PHE A 51 6.79 17.53 -4.15
N ILE A 52 7.26 16.53 -3.39
CA ILE A 52 6.78 16.23 -2.03
C ILE A 52 7.83 16.58 -0.98
N ALA A 53 9.05 16.09 -1.15
CA ALA A 53 10.11 16.21 -0.16
C ALA A 53 11.51 16.02 -0.77
N GLU A 54 12.52 16.59 -0.11
CA GLU A 54 13.94 16.35 -0.36
C GLU A 54 14.56 15.53 0.78
N ASP A 55 15.84 15.18 0.66
CA ASP A 55 16.58 14.36 1.63
C ASP A 55 15.92 13.01 1.92
N VAL A 56 15.26 12.45 0.90
CA VAL A 56 14.54 11.18 0.95
C VAL A 56 15.54 10.04 0.77
N ARG A 57 15.37 8.94 1.51
CA ARG A 57 16.22 7.76 1.37
C ARG A 57 16.19 7.20 -0.05
N THR A 58 17.34 6.81 -0.59
CA THR A 58 17.38 6.07 -1.86
C THR A 58 16.57 4.78 -1.73
N ASP A 59 15.76 4.45 -2.74
CA ASP A 59 14.82 3.32 -2.71
C ASP A 59 13.86 3.39 -1.50
N THR A 60 13.45 4.61 -1.09
CA THR A 60 12.59 4.80 0.08
C THR A 60 11.33 3.92 -0.03
N PRO A 61 10.97 3.18 1.03
CA PRO A 61 9.60 2.75 1.17
C PRO A 61 8.74 3.97 1.43
N ALA A 62 7.52 3.94 0.94
CA ALA A 62 6.55 4.99 1.19
C ALA A 62 5.16 4.38 1.31
N VAL A 63 4.23 5.13 1.89
CA VAL A 63 2.80 4.83 1.82
C VAL A 63 2.04 6.11 1.52
N TYR A 64 1.14 6.01 0.55
CA TYR A 64 0.22 7.07 0.18
C TYR A 64 -1.16 6.73 0.72
N LEU A 65 -1.65 7.51 1.68
CA LEU A 65 -3.02 7.44 2.16
C LEU A 65 -3.87 8.54 1.52
N LEU A 66 -4.98 8.14 0.89
CA LEU A 66 -5.95 9.03 0.25
C LEU A 66 -7.37 8.67 0.69
N ASN A 67 -8.10 9.66 1.20
CA ASN A 67 -9.56 9.60 1.40
C ASN A 67 -10.19 10.88 0.82
N ASP A 68 -11.50 11.07 1.04
CA ASP A 68 -12.25 12.19 0.45
C ASP A 68 -11.73 13.58 0.89
N ASP A 69 -11.12 13.70 2.07
CA ASP A 69 -10.74 14.98 2.68
C ASP A 69 -9.24 15.12 2.93
N THR A 70 -8.45 14.07 2.73
CA THR A 70 -7.07 14.01 3.22
C THR A 70 -6.17 13.20 2.29
N ARG A 71 -5.01 13.79 1.99
CA ARG A 71 -3.89 13.19 1.28
C ARG A 71 -2.66 13.24 2.18
N LEU A 72 -2.14 12.07 2.52
CA LEU A 72 -0.94 11.92 3.33
C LEU A 72 0.07 11.02 2.62
N VAL A 73 1.33 11.38 2.74
CA VAL A 73 2.45 10.55 2.32
C VAL A 73 3.37 10.34 3.50
N PHE A 74 3.66 9.08 3.80
CA PHE A 74 4.70 8.71 4.73
C PHE A 74 5.87 8.13 3.94
N TYR A 75 7.09 8.50 4.32
CA TYR A 75 8.31 8.08 3.65
C TYR A 75 9.46 8.02 4.66
N VAL A 76 10.63 7.56 4.23
CA VAL A 76 11.82 7.49 5.08
C VAL A 76 12.88 8.44 4.52
N ASP A 77 13.45 9.27 5.38
CA ASP A 77 14.51 10.20 5.00
C ASP A 77 15.91 9.53 4.99
N THR A 78 16.92 10.29 4.58
CA THR A 78 18.33 9.86 4.55
C THR A 78 18.91 9.50 5.91
N GLN A 79 18.23 9.83 7.02
CA GLN A 79 18.62 9.46 8.39
C GLN A 79 17.86 8.22 8.89
N ASP A 80 17.14 7.53 8.02
CA ASP A 80 16.29 6.38 8.33
C ASP A 80 15.08 6.72 9.22
N VAL A 81 14.69 7.99 9.30
CA VAL A 81 13.55 8.44 10.11
C VAL A 81 12.27 8.43 9.29
N LEU A 82 11.18 7.91 9.88
CA LEU A 82 9.85 8.03 9.29
C LEU A 82 9.41 9.50 9.28
N ARG A 83 9.05 10.00 8.10
CA ARG A 83 8.52 11.35 7.88
C ARG A 83 7.11 11.31 7.33
N ARG A 84 6.39 12.42 7.47
CA ARG A 84 4.99 12.60 7.06
C ARG A 84 4.84 13.92 6.31
N CYS A 85 4.17 13.89 5.16
CA CYS A 85 3.70 15.07 4.43
C CYS A 85 2.18 15.02 4.29
N ARG A 86 1.56 16.20 4.34
CA ARG A 86 0.14 16.42 4.05
C ARG A 86 0.00 17.36 2.88
N TYR A 87 -0.92 17.06 1.98
CA TYR A 87 -1.26 17.98 0.89
C TYR A 87 -2.15 19.10 1.41
N ASP A 88 -1.75 20.35 1.18
CA ASP A 88 -2.56 21.53 1.42
C ASP A 88 -3.37 21.85 0.16
N THR A 89 -4.70 21.76 0.26
CA THR A 89 -5.60 22.01 -0.87
C THR A 89 -5.74 23.48 -1.24
N ASP A 90 -5.49 24.39 -0.30
CA ASP A 90 -5.59 25.83 -0.52
C ASP A 90 -4.33 26.37 -1.20
N GLU A 91 -3.17 25.80 -0.86
CA GLU A 91 -1.88 26.15 -1.48
C GLU A 91 -1.53 25.29 -2.70
N GLU A 92 -2.23 24.17 -2.90
CA GLU A 92 -1.95 23.16 -3.95
C GLU A 92 -0.54 22.57 -3.86
N GLU A 93 0.00 22.45 -2.64
CA GLU A 93 1.38 22.01 -2.37
C GLU A 93 1.44 20.97 -1.23
N TRP A 94 2.51 20.16 -1.21
CA TRP A 94 2.79 19.25 -0.10
C TRP A 94 3.52 19.97 1.02
N GLN A 95 3.00 19.87 2.24
CA GLN A 95 3.59 20.42 3.45
C GLN A 95 4.18 19.30 4.31
N VAL A 96 5.45 19.44 4.69
CA VAL A 96 6.11 18.53 5.64
C VAL A 96 5.50 18.78 7.01
N GLU A 97 4.91 17.75 7.62
CA GLU A 97 4.42 17.85 9.00
C GLU A 97 5.62 17.68 9.94
N GLY A 98 5.69 18.55 10.97
CA GLY A 98 6.89 18.74 11.79
C GLY A 98 7.43 17.48 12.47
N GLU A 99 8.67 17.57 12.96
CA GLU A 99 9.34 16.50 13.72
C GLU A 99 8.51 16.15 14.96
N GLU A 100 7.95 14.94 14.97
CA GLU A 100 7.22 14.44 16.13
C GLU A 100 8.19 14.18 17.30
N GLU A 101 7.68 14.14 18.53
CA GLU A 101 8.52 13.81 19.69
C GLU A 101 9.05 12.37 19.59
N GLY A 102 10.29 12.23 19.13
CA GLY A 102 11.02 10.98 19.05
C GLY A 102 11.10 10.42 17.64
N ASP A 103 12.32 10.30 17.11
CA ASP A 103 12.56 9.74 15.79
C ASP A 103 12.22 8.24 15.76
N ILE A 104 11.34 7.86 14.84
CA ILE A 104 11.06 6.45 14.56
C ILE A 104 11.97 5.98 13.44
N ILE A 105 12.99 5.20 13.81
CA ILE A 105 13.96 4.65 12.87
C ILE A 105 13.39 3.44 12.14
N ILE A 106 13.34 3.51 10.81
CA ILE A 106 12.86 2.46 9.92
C ILE A 106 14.04 1.72 9.30
N PRO A 107 14.20 0.41 9.57
CA PRO A 107 15.30 -0.38 9.00
C PRO A 107 15.38 -0.31 7.47
N GLN A 108 16.59 -0.39 6.93
CA GLN A 108 16.88 -0.31 5.49
C GLN A 108 16.16 -1.38 4.66
N THR A 109 15.99 -2.57 5.22
CA THR A 109 15.28 -3.68 4.55
C THR A 109 13.76 -3.54 4.66
N SER A 110 13.26 -2.74 5.60
CA SER A 110 11.83 -2.61 5.86
C SER A 110 11.09 -1.95 4.70
N LYS A 111 9.85 -2.40 4.49
CA LYS A 111 8.86 -1.73 3.65
C LYS A 111 7.85 -1.01 4.53
N LEU A 112 6.97 -0.23 3.90
CA LEU A 112 5.89 0.49 4.56
C LEU A 112 4.55 0.07 3.93
N SER A 113 3.53 0.00 4.78
CA SER A 113 2.13 -0.03 4.38
C SER A 113 1.32 0.69 5.44
N GLY A 114 0.09 1.06 5.15
CA GLY A 114 -0.74 1.71 6.14
C GLY A 114 -2.14 1.97 5.65
N CYS A 115 -2.98 2.41 6.56
CA CYS A 115 -4.35 2.79 6.25
C CYS A 115 -4.85 3.86 7.23
N PHE A 116 -5.97 4.48 6.90
CA PHE A 116 -6.73 5.29 7.86
C PHE A 116 -7.41 4.39 8.89
N THR A 117 -7.49 4.89 10.13
CA THR A 117 -8.26 4.29 11.22
C THR A 117 -9.25 5.32 11.79
N ASP A 118 -10.10 4.94 12.73
CA ASP A 118 -11.05 5.89 13.35
C ASP A 118 -10.33 6.93 14.21
N GLU A 119 -9.12 6.62 14.66
CA GLU A 119 -8.34 7.44 15.56
C GLU A 119 -7.23 8.21 14.84
N GLY A 120 -7.04 8.01 13.53
CA GLY A 120 -6.00 8.64 12.75
C GLY A 120 -5.48 7.73 11.64
N GLN A 121 -4.19 7.40 11.67
CA GLN A 121 -3.55 6.50 10.72
C GLN A 121 -2.79 5.40 11.44
N THR A 122 -2.59 4.27 10.77
CA THR A 122 -1.65 3.26 11.23
C THR A 122 -0.70 2.91 10.10
N VAL A 123 0.60 3.03 10.38
CA VAL A 123 1.68 2.68 9.46
C VAL A 123 2.41 1.47 10.02
N PHE A 124 2.60 0.46 9.18
CA PHE A 124 3.28 -0.77 9.50
C PHE A 124 4.65 -0.83 8.84
N PHE A 125 5.58 -1.48 9.51
CA PHE A 125 6.95 -1.70 9.06
C PHE A 125 7.51 -2.98 9.70
N GLN A 126 8.66 -3.46 9.22
CA GLN A 126 9.45 -4.48 9.90
C GLN A 126 10.48 -3.82 10.80
N ASN A 127 10.48 -4.17 12.09
CA ASN A 127 11.45 -3.67 13.05
C ASN A 127 12.85 -4.32 12.87
N GLY A 128 13.83 -3.89 13.67
CA GLY A 128 15.20 -4.40 13.61
C GLY A 128 15.37 -5.90 13.93
N LEU A 129 14.33 -6.56 14.43
CA LEU A 129 14.27 -8.01 14.64
C LEU A 129 13.54 -8.75 13.50
N GLY A 130 13.11 -8.03 12.47
CA GLY A 130 12.36 -8.56 11.33
C GLY A 130 10.89 -8.88 11.65
N GLN A 131 10.35 -8.38 12.77
CA GLN A 131 8.93 -8.56 13.13
C GLN A 131 8.10 -7.40 12.56
N LEU A 132 6.86 -7.67 12.15
CA LEU A 132 5.94 -6.59 11.78
C LEU A 132 5.53 -5.81 13.04
N GLN A 133 5.53 -4.49 12.93
CA GLN A 133 5.18 -3.56 14.00
C GLN A 133 4.41 -2.38 13.41
N GLY A 134 3.48 -1.83 14.19
CA GLY A 134 2.68 -0.68 13.79
C GLY A 134 3.08 0.59 14.52
N ILE A 135 2.75 1.72 13.92
CA ILE A 135 2.82 3.06 14.50
C ILE A 135 1.42 3.65 14.35
N ARG A 136 0.79 4.02 15.46
CA ARG A 136 -0.47 4.75 15.46
C ARG A 136 -0.17 6.24 15.46
N ILE A 137 -0.73 6.95 14.48
CA ILE A 137 -0.43 8.35 14.18
C ILE A 137 -1.73 9.12 14.34
N GLN A 138 -1.73 10.09 15.26
CA GLN A 138 -2.88 10.93 15.58
C GLN A 138 -2.43 12.40 15.63
N ASP A 139 -3.39 13.33 15.67
CA ASP A 139 -3.07 14.75 15.85
C ASP A 139 -2.34 15.03 17.17
N SER A 140 -2.54 14.17 18.18
CA SER A 140 -1.89 14.23 19.49
C SER A 140 -0.46 13.69 19.51
N GLY A 141 0.00 13.05 18.43
CA GLY A 141 1.33 12.48 18.30
C GLY A 141 1.35 11.04 17.77
N CYS A 142 2.51 10.40 17.88
CA CYS A 142 2.74 9.03 17.46
C CYS A 142 2.96 8.07 18.62
N GLU A 143 2.39 6.88 18.48
CA GLU A 143 2.53 5.76 19.42
C GLU A 143 3.09 4.55 18.66
N LEU A 144 4.27 4.07 19.09
CA LEU A 144 4.80 2.81 18.61
C LEU A 144 4.05 1.65 19.28
N LEU A 145 3.46 0.77 18.47
CA LEU A 145 2.70 -0.38 18.94
C LEU A 145 3.61 -1.58 19.23
N ASP A 146 3.12 -2.55 19.99
CA ASP A 146 3.81 -3.83 20.16
C ASP A 146 3.97 -4.57 18.82
N ALA A 147 5.02 -5.37 18.71
CA ALA A 147 5.23 -6.22 17.54
C ALA A 147 4.11 -7.27 17.42
N THR A 148 3.69 -7.56 16.19
CA THR A 148 2.66 -8.55 15.89
C THR A 148 3.22 -9.97 16.00
N PRO A 149 2.37 -11.02 16.11
CA PRO A 149 2.83 -12.41 16.14
C PRO A 149 3.28 -12.95 14.78
N ALA A 150 3.26 -12.13 13.72
CA ALA A 150 3.60 -12.56 12.37
C ALA A 150 5.04 -13.07 12.24
N GLU A 151 5.24 -14.00 11.31
CA GLU A 151 6.56 -14.51 10.91
C GLU A 151 6.87 -14.14 9.45
N PRO A 152 7.06 -12.85 9.14
CA PRO A 152 7.24 -12.42 7.77
C PRO A 152 8.62 -12.84 7.23
N LEU A 153 8.69 -12.99 5.92
CA LEU A 153 9.96 -13.02 5.20
C LEU A 153 10.66 -11.66 5.35
N GLU A 154 11.98 -11.66 5.58
CA GLU A 154 12.74 -10.42 5.75
C GLU A 154 12.66 -9.53 4.51
N GLY A 155 12.38 -8.24 4.71
CA GLY A 155 12.24 -7.25 3.65
C GLY A 155 11.03 -7.44 2.74
N THR A 156 10.11 -8.35 3.09
CA THR A 156 8.89 -8.56 2.31
C THR A 156 8.04 -7.29 2.25
N ARG A 157 7.37 -7.11 1.12
CA ARG A 157 6.22 -6.21 1.06
C ARG A 157 5.11 -6.72 1.97
N HIS A 158 4.34 -5.80 2.49
CA HIS A 158 3.13 -6.03 3.23
C HIS A 158 2.09 -4.99 2.78
N PHE A 159 0.82 -5.29 2.98
CA PHE A 159 -0.28 -4.47 2.49
C PHE A 159 -1.33 -4.36 3.59
N ALA A 160 -1.72 -3.13 3.94
CA ALA A 160 -2.68 -2.88 5.00
C ALA A 160 -3.98 -2.34 4.40
N ILE A 161 -5.10 -2.88 4.86
CA ILE A 161 -6.42 -2.36 4.51
C ILE A 161 -7.30 -2.32 5.74
N ARG A 162 -8.27 -1.42 5.71
CA ARG A 162 -9.35 -1.40 6.68
C ARG A 162 -10.66 -1.79 6.01
N SER A 163 -11.39 -2.72 6.59
CA SER A 163 -12.70 -3.13 6.07
C SER A 163 -13.75 -2.05 6.35
N ALA A 164 -14.90 -2.16 5.66
CA ALA A 164 -16.06 -1.31 5.96
C ALA A 164 -16.59 -1.50 7.39
N ASP A 165 -16.42 -2.71 7.95
CA ASP A 165 -16.75 -3.05 9.33
C ASP A 165 -15.65 -2.68 10.33
N LYS A 166 -14.64 -1.91 9.88
CA LYS A 166 -13.56 -1.30 10.66
C LYS A 166 -12.44 -2.22 11.12
N ASP A 167 -12.49 -3.49 10.75
CA ASP A 167 -11.42 -4.45 11.00
C ASP A 167 -10.16 -4.05 10.21
N LEU A 168 -9.01 -4.17 10.87
CA LEU A 168 -7.70 -3.89 10.28
C LEU A 168 -7.06 -5.20 9.81
N TYR A 169 -6.80 -5.29 8.52
CA TYR A 169 -6.11 -6.42 7.90
C TYR A 169 -4.69 -6.02 7.50
N LEU A 170 -3.71 -6.81 7.89
CA LEU A 170 -2.32 -6.67 7.46
C LEU A 170 -1.86 -7.93 6.74
N PHE A 171 -1.73 -7.85 5.42
CA PHE A 171 -1.26 -8.93 4.57
C PHE A 171 0.25 -8.92 4.45
N TYR A 172 0.88 -10.10 4.43
CA TYR A 172 2.32 -10.24 4.29
C TYR A 172 2.70 -11.60 3.70
N ILE A 173 3.95 -11.74 3.23
CA ILE A 173 4.48 -13.03 2.77
C ILE A 173 5.25 -13.66 3.94
N GLY A 174 4.81 -14.84 4.37
CA GLY A 174 5.41 -15.60 5.45
C GLY A 174 6.75 -16.24 5.06
N ARG A 175 7.52 -16.68 6.05
CA ARG A 175 8.77 -17.44 5.82
C ARG A 175 8.53 -18.79 5.14
N ASP A 176 7.33 -19.33 5.29
CA ASP A 176 6.84 -20.53 4.60
C ASP A 176 6.43 -20.27 3.14
N LYS A 177 6.55 -19.01 2.69
CA LYS A 177 6.24 -18.50 1.35
C LYS A 177 4.75 -18.46 1.01
N TYR A 178 3.87 -18.59 2.00
CA TYR A 178 2.45 -18.35 1.80
C TYR A 178 2.12 -16.88 2.04
N ILE A 179 0.97 -16.43 1.53
CA ILE A 179 0.46 -15.11 1.86
C ILE A 179 -0.39 -15.26 3.12
N HIS A 180 0.01 -14.55 4.17
CA HIS A 180 -0.70 -14.48 5.43
C HIS A 180 -1.48 -13.17 5.53
N TYR A 181 -2.42 -13.13 6.45
CA TYR A 181 -3.02 -11.90 6.92
C TYR A 181 -3.23 -11.93 8.43
N LEU A 182 -2.98 -10.79 9.05
CA LEU A 182 -3.37 -10.53 10.42
C LEU A 182 -4.69 -9.77 10.44
N ILE A 183 -5.57 -10.11 11.38
CA ILE A 183 -6.74 -9.31 11.73
C ILE A 183 -6.57 -8.78 13.15
N GLU A 184 -6.73 -7.47 13.35
CA GLU A 184 -6.80 -6.92 14.70
C GLU A 184 -8.13 -7.32 15.36
N GLY A 185 -8.03 -7.97 16.51
CA GLY A 185 -9.15 -8.43 17.30
C GLY A 185 -9.84 -7.30 18.06
N SER A 186 -10.76 -7.68 18.97
CA SER A 186 -11.57 -6.70 19.70
C SER A 186 -10.79 -5.83 20.70
N LYS A 187 -9.54 -6.18 20.98
CA LYS A 187 -8.62 -5.39 21.82
C LYS A 187 -7.45 -4.92 20.97
N PRO A 188 -7.04 -3.66 21.11
CA PRO A 188 -5.85 -3.15 20.44
C PRO A 188 -4.64 -4.06 20.67
N GLY A 189 -3.94 -4.42 19.59
CA GLY A 189 -2.75 -5.28 19.63
C GLY A 189 -3.03 -6.78 19.77
N GLU A 190 -4.28 -7.22 19.92
CA GLU A 190 -4.64 -8.63 19.85
C GLU A 190 -4.76 -9.05 18.39
N TRP A 191 -3.76 -9.72 17.84
CA TRP A 191 -3.75 -10.11 16.42
C TRP A 191 -4.08 -11.59 16.24
N HIS A 192 -4.93 -11.88 15.26
CA HIS A 192 -5.15 -13.24 14.75
C HIS A 192 -4.44 -13.40 13.41
N ASP A 193 -3.58 -14.42 13.29
CA ASP A 193 -2.84 -14.74 12.06
C ASP A 193 -3.49 -15.93 11.36
N ASP A 194 -3.76 -15.77 10.07
CA ASP A 194 -4.32 -16.80 9.21
C ASP A 194 -3.69 -16.73 7.81
N VAL A 195 -3.86 -17.80 7.04
CA VAL A 195 -3.23 -17.96 5.72
C VAL A 195 -4.28 -17.76 4.64
N LEU A 196 -4.00 -16.90 3.66
CA LEU A 196 -4.83 -16.83 2.45
C LEU A 196 -4.81 -18.18 1.75
N ASN A 197 -5.98 -18.62 1.30
CA ASN A 197 -6.10 -19.77 0.41
C ASN A 197 -5.35 -19.47 -0.90
N SER A 198 -4.08 -19.89 -0.95
CA SER A 198 -3.12 -19.55 -2.00
C SER A 198 -2.05 -20.64 -2.07
N PRO A 199 -1.44 -20.87 -3.24
CA PRO A 199 -0.25 -21.71 -3.32
C PRO A 199 0.96 -21.01 -2.69
N ALA A 200 1.94 -21.79 -2.25
CA ALA A 200 3.25 -21.25 -1.87
C ALA A 200 3.88 -20.50 -3.06
N LEU A 201 4.53 -19.38 -2.76
CA LEU A 201 5.14 -18.51 -3.75
C LEU A 201 6.61 -18.90 -3.94
N ASP A 202 6.90 -19.57 -5.06
CA ASP A 202 8.27 -20.00 -5.36
C ASP A 202 9.17 -18.86 -5.92
N GLN A 203 8.56 -17.77 -6.37
CA GLN A 203 9.23 -16.62 -6.97
C GLN A 203 9.33 -15.46 -5.99
N VAL A 204 10.37 -14.63 -6.14
CA VAL A 204 10.50 -13.40 -5.36
C VAL A 204 9.41 -12.42 -5.80
N VAL A 205 8.56 -12.04 -4.85
CA VAL A 205 7.54 -11.01 -5.06
C VAL A 205 8.18 -9.64 -4.86
N VAL A 206 8.08 -8.79 -5.88
CA VAL A 206 8.51 -7.39 -5.86
C VAL A 206 7.49 -6.55 -5.10
N ASN A 207 6.20 -6.76 -5.39
CA ASN A 207 5.08 -6.11 -4.72
C ASN A 207 3.77 -6.85 -4.96
N PHE A 208 2.77 -6.62 -4.11
CA PHE A 208 1.44 -7.17 -4.31
C PHE A 208 0.36 -6.23 -3.79
N MET A 209 -0.85 -6.43 -4.31
CA MET A 209 -2.07 -5.76 -3.87
C MET A 209 -3.11 -6.83 -3.55
N VAL A 210 -3.86 -6.61 -2.48
CA VAL A 210 -4.99 -7.45 -2.10
C VAL A 210 -6.28 -6.65 -2.27
N ILE A 211 -7.27 -7.25 -2.93
CA ILE A 211 -8.54 -6.62 -3.26
C ILE A 211 -9.65 -7.43 -2.57
N PRO A 212 -10.29 -6.88 -1.53
CA PRO A 212 -11.42 -7.51 -0.89
C PRO A 212 -12.67 -7.38 -1.76
N ASP A 213 -13.54 -8.38 -1.70
CA ASP A 213 -14.94 -8.23 -2.07
C ASP A 213 -15.83 -7.91 -0.86
N LYS A 214 -17.14 -7.86 -1.09
CA LYS A 214 -18.12 -7.52 -0.06
C LYS A 214 -18.22 -8.55 1.07
N ASP A 215 -17.80 -9.78 0.81
CA ASP A 215 -17.85 -10.89 1.75
C ASP A 215 -16.45 -11.15 2.35
N MET A 216 -15.51 -10.21 2.17
CA MET A 216 -14.11 -10.31 2.60
C MET A 216 -13.39 -11.55 2.05
N ASN A 217 -13.77 -11.98 0.84
CA ASN A 217 -12.90 -12.84 0.04
C ASN A 217 -11.89 -11.99 -0.71
N PHE A 218 -10.67 -12.49 -0.84
CA PHE A 218 -9.54 -11.71 -1.33
C PHE A 218 -9.09 -12.20 -2.70
N GLU A 219 -8.94 -11.26 -3.64
CA GLU A 219 -8.20 -11.47 -4.89
C GLU A 219 -6.84 -10.79 -4.75
N THR A 220 -5.76 -11.49 -5.04
CA THR A 220 -4.40 -10.96 -4.90
C THR A 220 -3.76 -10.80 -6.27
N HIS A 221 -3.11 -9.67 -6.49
CA HIS A 221 -2.32 -9.42 -7.68
C HIS A 221 -0.86 -9.22 -7.27
N LEU A 222 0.05 -9.96 -7.89
CA LEU A 222 1.47 -9.95 -7.53
C LEU A 222 2.31 -9.60 -8.74
N LEU A 223 3.28 -8.72 -8.49
CA LEU A 223 4.40 -8.49 -9.38
C LEU A 223 5.60 -9.28 -8.85
N THR A 224 6.11 -10.18 -9.68
CA THR A 224 7.37 -10.88 -9.46
C THR A 224 8.48 -10.15 -10.25
N SER A 225 9.71 -10.69 -10.24
CA SER A 225 10.84 -10.12 -10.99
C SER A 225 10.56 -9.90 -12.48
N ASP A 226 9.74 -10.74 -13.10
CA ASP A 226 9.54 -10.75 -14.55
C ASP A 226 8.10 -11.06 -14.97
N ARG A 227 7.16 -11.19 -14.03
CA ARG A 227 5.76 -11.52 -14.33
C ARG A 227 4.76 -10.79 -13.47
N LEU A 228 3.60 -10.55 -14.06
CA LEU A 228 2.38 -10.20 -13.35
C LEU A 228 1.51 -11.46 -13.24
N ILE A 229 1.16 -11.82 -12.01
CA ILE A 229 0.34 -12.99 -11.69
C ILE A 229 -0.82 -12.59 -10.79
N GLY A 230 -1.86 -13.41 -10.75
CA GLY A 230 -3.01 -13.25 -9.87
C GLY A 230 -3.28 -14.52 -9.07
N ILE A 231 -3.96 -14.36 -7.95
CA ILE A 231 -4.55 -15.43 -7.16
C ILE A 231 -6.00 -15.05 -6.97
N ASP A 232 -6.91 -15.83 -7.54
CA ASP A 232 -8.34 -15.59 -7.36
C ASP A 232 -8.81 -15.94 -5.94
N LYS A 233 -10.08 -15.65 -5.65
CA LYS A 233 -10.71 -15.91 -4.36
C LYS A 233 -10.78 -17.39 -3.99
N GLN A 234 -10.58 -18.29 -4.95
CA GLN A 234 -10.54 -19.74 -4.74
C GLN A 234 -9.11 -20.26 -4.58
N GLY A 235 -8.10 -19.38 -4.62
CA GLY A 235 -6.70 -19.73 -4.49
C GLY A 235 -6.07 -20.22 -5.79
N VAL A 236 -6.71 -20.00 -6.94
CA VAL A 236 -6.18 -20.43 -8.23
C VAL A 236 -5.19 -19.38 -8.74
N LEU A 237 -3.97 -19.83 -9.02
CA LEU A 237 -2.92 -19.02 -9.64
C LEU A 237 -3.24 -18.75 -11.11
N MET A 238 -3.16 -17.49 -11.51
CA MET A 238 -3.36 -17.01 -12.87
C MET A 238 -2.10 -16.29 -13.35
N ASP A 239 -1.68 -16.58 -14.59
CA ASP A 239 -0.54 -15.94 -15.24
C ASP A 239 -1.05 -14.90 -16.24
N PHE A 240 -0.94 -13.62 -15.89
CA PHE A 240 -1.43 -12.54 -16.74
C PHE A 240 -0.45 -12.18 -17.85
N GLY A 241 0.85 -12.19 -17.57
CA GLY A 241 1.85 -11.76 -18.54
C GLY A 241 3.26 -11.63 -17.98
N LYS A 242 4.17 -11.27 -18.88
CA LYS A 242 5.55 -10.91 -18.57
C LYS A 242 5.70 -9.41 -18.35
N VAL A 243 6.67 -9.04 -17.53
CA VAL A 243 7.06 -7.66 -17.25
C VAL A 243 8.56 -7.53 -17.48
N GLU A 244 8.96 -6.71 -18.46
CA GLU A 244 10.36 -6.47 -18.79
C GLU A 244 10.60 -4.95 -18.88
N GLY A 245 11.53 -4.43 -18.06
CA GLY A 245 11.81 -2.99 -18.01
C GLY A 245 10.57 -2.13 -17.72
N GLY A 246 9.68 -2.64 -16.87
CA GLY A 246 8.40 -2.00 -16.53
C GLY A 246 7.30 -2.13 -17.58
N LYS A 247 7.54 -2.81 -18.70
CA LYS A 247 6.54 -3.00 -19.76
C LYS A 247 5.87 -4.36 -19.66
N PHE A 248 4.55 -4.38 -19.65
CA PHE A 248 3.73 -5.58 -19.62
C PHE A 248 3.51 -6.16 -21.01
N THR A 249 3.54 -7.49 -21.12
CA THR A 249 3.15 -8.26 -22.30
C THR A 249 2.28 -9.45 -21.89
N ALA A 250 1.03 -9.50 -22.35
CA ALA A 250 0.08 -10.52 -21.96
C ALA A 250 0.51 -11.95 -22.34
N SER A 251 0.22 -12.92 -21.48
CA SER A 251 0.52 -14.35 -21.70
C SER A 251 -0.38 -14.99 -22.77
N THR A 252 -1.60 -14.48 -22.96
CA THR A 252 -2.51 -14.93 -24.04
C THR A 252 -3.21 -13.73 -24.68
N GLY A 253 -3.46 -13.78 -26.00
CA GLY A 253 -4.09 -12.68 -26.76
C GLY A 253 -5.59 -12.45 -26.49
N LYS A 254 -6.17 -13.13 -25.49
CA LYS A 254 -7.48 -12.79 -24.93
C LYS A 254 -7.24 -12.14 -23.58
N GLU A 255 -6.97 -10.85 -23.61
CA GLU A 255 -6.89 -10.10 -22.37
C GLU A 255 -8.29 -10.10 -21.73
N CYS A 256 -8.43 -10.69 -20.54
CA CYS A 256 -9.55 -10.45 -19.63
C CYS A 256 -9.46 -9.02 -19.11
N ILE A 257 -9.64 -8.05 -20.00
CA ILE A 257 -9.84 -6.65 -19.65
C ILE A 257 -11.33 -6.53 -19.33
N ILE A 258 -11.67 -6.27 -18.06
CA ILE A 258 -12.81 -5.42 -17.61
C ILE A 258 -13.19 -5.78 -16.15
N GLU A 259 -13.23 -7.05 -15.74
CA GLU A 259 -13.82 -7.43 -14.44
C GLU A 259 -12.88 -7.22 -13.24
N SER A 260 -11.66 -7.78 -13.23
CA SER A 260 -10.70 -7.61 -12.11
C SER A 260 -10.35 -6.14 -11.84
N ILE A 261 -10.39 -5.31 -12.87
CA ILE A 261 -9.98 -3.90 -12.79
C ILE A 261 -11.08 -3.00 -12.22
N LYS A 262 -12.35 -3.30 -12.51
CA LYS A 262 -13.47 -2.68 -11.80
C LYS A 262 -13.45 -3.06 -10.32
N LEU A 263 -13.07 -4.31 -10.01
CA LEU A 263 -12.88 -4.77 -8.63
C LEU A 263 -11.74 -4.04 -7.93
N VAL A 264 -10.62 -3.70 -8.59
CA VAL A 264 -9.58 -2.83 -8.00
C VAL A 264 -10.19 -1.50 -7.55
N LYS A 265 -10.92 -0.81 -8.43
CA LYS A 265 -11.53 0.49 -8.08
C LYS A 265 -12.59 0.38 -7.00
N ASP A 266 -13.45 -0.63 -7.07
CA ASP A 266 -14.51 -0.85 -6.09
C ASP A 266 -13.93 -1.31 -4.73
N GLY A 267 -12.89 -2.15 -4.74
CA GLY A 267 -12.16 -2.59 -3.56
C GLY A 267 -11.36 -1.46 -2.92
N VAL A 268 -10.62 -0.67 -3.70
CA VAL A 268 -9.93 0.53 -3.19
C VAL A 268 -10.93 1.52 -2.60
N LYS A 269 -12.13 1.68 -3.18
CA LYS A 269 -13.22 2.48 -2.57
C LYS A 269 -13.71 1.91 -1.24
N LEU A 270 -13.82 0.59 -1.12
CA LEU A 270 -14.19 -0.04 0.15
C LEU A 270 -13.13 0.19 1.23
N ILE A 271 -11.85 0.26 0.84
CA ILE A 271 -10.70 0.41 1.73
C ILE A 271 -10.40 1.88 2.07
N ALA A 272 -10.68 2.83 1.17
CA ALA A 272 -10.36 4.25 1.32
C ALA A 272 -11.14 4.95 2.46
N GLY A 273 -11.99 4.23 3.19
CA GLY A 273 -12.64 4.69 4.41
C GLY A 273 -13.58 5.87 4.18
N LYS A 274 -14.88 5.60 4.04
CA LYS A 274 -15.86 6.66 4.31
C LYS A 274 -15.84 6.94 5.81
N VAL A 275 -15.16 8.00 6.22
CA VAL A 275 -15.36 8.54 7.56
C VAL A 275 -16.81 9.03 7.60
N SER A 276 -17.68 8.24 8.23
CA SER A 276 -19.09 8.59 8.38
C SER A 276 -19.22 9.93 9.10
N GLU A 277 -20.03 10.84 8.54
CA GLU A 277 -20.40 12.12 9.14
C GLU A 277 -20.68 11.98 10.65
N ALA A 278 -19.71 12.42 11.46
CA ALA A 278 -19.96 12.66 12.87
C ALA A 278 -20.88 13.88 12.95
N LYS A 279 -22.16 13.62 13.25
CA LYS A 279 -23.22 14.59 13.51
C LYS A 279 -22.68 15.79 14.29
N LYS A 280 -22.67 16.96 13.65
CA LYS A 280 -22.70 18.24 14.36
C LYS A 280 -23.90 18.22 15.31
N LYS A 281 -23.62 18.22 16.61
CA LYS A 281 -24.58 18.59 17.66
C LYS A 281 -24.16 19.93 18.24
#